data_AF-A0A8J4CX79-F1
#
_entry.id   AF-A0A8J4CX79-F1
#
_cell.length_a   1.000
_cell.length_b   1.000
_cell.length_c   1.000
_cell.angle_alpha   90.00
_cell.angle_beta   90.00
_cell.angle_gamma   90.00
#
_symmetry.space_group_name_H-M   'P 1'
#
loop_
_entity.id
_entity.type
_entity.pdbx_description
1 polymer ?
#
loop_
_entity_poly.entity_id
_entity_poly.type
_entity_poly.pdbx_seq_one_letter_code
_entity_poly.pdbx_strand_id
1 'polypeptide(L)'
;MSLPSLVDLCIQAAASSCYWTVQRRSLERLPEDAANKLLELLLDRQGGIQGGGRGGAVPLRPASLELFRYCATRVILRGAAVTTEWLAALAGFRHLDTLHLTGCCKINAAALQALILPRSGSSLPSSPTSIPSLATKQQLKLGSRWGASPDEGGTFSASAGPSEVSPPPSTPPRTSLVIAASAATCLRHLDLSGCSQVRDDALPLLAHLTHLQSLSISETSVQGPGLSALTALTGITRLQAGGLKSVCDEAWVGLLSGLTALCHLELWGSDAGSGANGGEQLLLLLAAGLPHLRHLNAAWTPLATLPALPGLQVLDMRHCQLREVWWPAGQPSQMALRQLLLKGAILSGPAAVTDPESPMGLASLIR
;
A
#
# COMPACT_ATOMS: atom_id res chain seq x y z
N MET A 1 -13.93 22.45 28.37
CA MET A 1 -12.61 22.50 27.70
C MET A 1 -11.60 21.88 28.66
N SER A 2 -11.03 20.73 28.34
CA SER A 2 -9.96 20.14 29.15
C SER A 2 -8.70 21.00 29.03
N LEU A 3 -8.05 21.29 30.16
CA LEU A 3 -6.76 21.98 30.17
C LEU A 3 -5.73 21.10 29.42
N PRO A 4 -4.91 21.66 28.52
CA PRO A 4 -3.86 20.91 27.85
C PRO A 4 -2.87 20.37 28.89
N SER A 5 -2.40 19.13 28.70
CA SER A 5 -1.43 18.54 29.62
C SER A 5 -0.10 19.29 29.56
N LEU A 6 0.69 19.22 30.63
CA LEU A 6 2.04 19.79 30.64
C LEU A 6 2.92 19.18 29.53
N VAL A 7 2.70 17.90 29.20
CA VAL A 7 3.37 17.22 28.08
C VAL A 7 3.00 17.87 26.75
N ASP A 8 1.72 18.16 26.50
CA ASP A 8 1.28 18.82 25.26
C ASP A 8 1.88 20.22 25.13
N LEU A 9 1.95 20.98 26.22
CA LEU A 9 2.56 22.31 26.24
C LEU A 9 4.07 22.24 25.94
N CYS A 10 4.78 21.27 26.52
CA CYS A 10 6.20 21.03 26.24
C CYS A 10 6.44 20.63 24.78
N ILE A 11 5.59 19.77 24.21
CA ILE A 11 5.68 19.36 22.80
C ILE A 11 5.40 20.55 21.88
N GLN A 12 4.39 21.37 22.17
CA GLN A 12 4.11 22.59 21.41
C GLN A 12 5.27 23.59 21.47
N ALA A 13 5.88 23.77 22.66
CA ALA A 13 7.07 24.59 22.82
C ALA A 13 8.26 24.02 22.03
N ALA A 14 8.48 22.71 22.07
CA ALA A 14 9.53 22.04 21.29
C ALA A 14 9.31 22.21 19.79
N ALA A 15 8.07 22.06 19.29
CA ALA A 15 7.70 22.27 17.89
C ALA A 15 7.83 23.74 17.45
N SER A 16 7.78 24.69 18.39
CA SER A 16 8.01 26.12 18.13
C SER A 16 9.48 26.52 18.06
N SER A 17 10.38 25.65 18.53
CA SER A 17 11.80 25.89 18.61
C SER A 17 12.56 25.08 17.55
N CYS A 18 13.80 25.49 17.23
CA CYS A 18 14.72 24.71 16.41
C CYS A 18 15.67 23.83 17.24
N TYR A 19 15.69 23.95 18.58
CA TYR A 19 16.66 23.27 19.45
C TYR A 19 16.55 21.74 19.42
N TRP A 20 15.39 21.20 19.08
CA TRP A 20 15.21 19.75 18.92
C TRP A 20 16.17 19.17 17.85
N THR A 21 16.55 19.94 16.83
CA THR A 21 17.52 19.51 15.80
C THR A 21 18.93 19.25 16.34
N VAL A 22 19.30 19.90 17.45
CA VAL A 22 20.62 19.78 18.07
C VAL A 22 20.60 18.70 19.18
N GLN A 23 19.45 18.48 19.81
CA GLN A 23 19.29 17.54 20.93
C GLN A 23 18.98 16.11 20.50
N ARG A 24 19.83 15.55 19.62
CA ARG A 24 19.64 14.22 19.03
C ARG A 24 19.46 13.09 20.07
N ARG A 25 20.30 13.08 21.12
CA ARG A 25 20.23 12.04 22.18
C ARG A 25 18.92 12.09 22.98
N SER A 26 18.36 13.28 23.19
CA SER A 26 17.08 13.43 23.89
C SER A 26 15.92 12.96 23.03
N LEU A 27 15.95 13.24 21.72
CA LEU A 27 14.95 12.74 20.77
C LEU A 27 14.99 11.23 20.57
N GLU A 28 16.18 10.63 20.55
CA GLU A 28 16.34 9.17 20.43
C GLU A 28 15.76 8.41 21.63
N ARG A 29 15.63 9.05 22.79
CA ARG A 29 15.06 8.48 24.03
C ARG A 29 13.63 8.94 24.32
N LEU A 30 13.04 9.69 23.41
CA LEU A 30 11.71 10.26 23.62
C LEU A 30 10.67 9.12 23.59
N PRO A 31 9.65 9.13 24.47
CA PRO A 31 8.55 8.18 24.40
C PRO A 31 7.84 8.23 23.05
N GLU A 32 7.34 7.10 22.56
CA GLU A 32 6.72 6.97 21.25
C GLU A 32 5.57 7.97 21.02
N ASP A 33 4.69 8.14 22.01
CA ASP A 33 3.54 9.05 21.90
C ASP A 33 3.96 10.50 21.74
N ALA A 34 4.98 10.92 22.48
CA ALA A 34 5.52 12.26 22.40
C ALA A 34 6.28 12.48 21.09
N ALA A 35 6.97 11.46 20.58
CA ALA A 35 7.75 11.54 19.35
C ALA A 35 6.82 11.64 18.13
N ASN A 36 5.78 10.80 18.10
CA ASN A 36 4.73 10.83 17.08
C ASN A 36 4.02 12.18 17.05
N LYS A 37 3.62 12.72 18.23
CA LYS A 37 2.91 14.00 18.30
C LYS A 37 3.78 15.20 17.96
N LEU A 38 5.06 15.18 18.35
CA LEU A 38 6.03 16.19 17.94
C LEU A 38 6.21 16.16 16.41
N LEU A 39 6.41 14.98 15.83
CA LEU A 39 6.60 14.82 14.39
C LEU A 39 5.36 15.27 13.61
N GLU A 40 4.16 14.91 14.06
CA GLU A 40 2.89 15.36 13.49
C GLU A 40 2.77 16.88 13.47
N LEU A 41 3.04 17.56 14.59
CA LEU A 41 2.99 19.02 14.67
C LEU A 41 4.02 19.71 13.77
N LEU A 42 5.21 19.13 13.65
CA LEU A 42 6.24 19.66 12.75
C LEU A 42 5.84 19.51 11.28
N LEU A 43 5.18 18.41 10.92
CA LEU A 43 4.71 18.13 9.56
C LEU A 43 3.46 18.95 9.20
N ASP A 44 2.50 19.12 10.10
CA ASP A 44 1.32 19.97 9.87
C ASP A 44 1.71 21.44 9.62
N ARG A 45 2.76 21.91 10.29
CA ARG A 45 3.31 23.26 10.05
C ARG A 45 3.94 23.43 8.66
N GLN A 46 4.32 22.35 7.98
CA GLN A 46 4.80 22.42 6.59
C GLN A 46 3.67 22.69 5.60
N GLY A 47 2.48 22.14 5.84
CA GLY A 47 1.32 22.24 4.94
C GLY A 47 0.59 23.58 5.00
N GLY A 48 0.79 24.35 6.08
CA GLY A 48 0.19 25.66 6.29
C GLY A 48 1.03 26.81 5.69
N ILE A 49 1.19 26.89 4.37
CA ILE A 49 1.62 28.14 3.72
C ILE A 49 0.40 29.06 3.57
N GLN A 50 -0.22 29.48 4.67
CA GLN A 50 -1.05 30.70 4.76
C GLN A 50 -1.12 31.15 6.22
N GLY A 51 -0.17 31.98 6.62
CA GLY A 51 -0.18 32.63 7.93
C GLY A 51 1.15 33.25 8.25
N GLY A 52 1.29 34.55 7.97
CA GLY A 52 2.47 35.36 8.25
C GLY A 52 2.74 35.54 9.75
N GLY A 53 3.13 34.46 10.42
CA GLY A 53 3.62 34.46 11.79
C GLY A 53 5.14 34.54 11.81
N ARG A 54 5.66 35.61 12.42
CA ARG A 54 7.08 35.94 12.66
C ARG A 54 7.83 34.96 13.59
N GLY A 55 7.56 33.66 13.52
CA GLY A 55 8.24 32.63 14.32
C GLY A 55 9.23 31.85 13.47
N GLY A 56 10.52 31.85 13.83
CA GLY A 56 11.63 31.16 13.14
C GLY A 56 11.56 29.62 13.21
N ALA A 57 10.42 29.03 12.90
CA ALA A 57 10.28 27.58 12.76
C ALA A 57 11.01 27.12 11.50
N VAL A 58 12.02 26.27 11.67
CA VAL A 58 12.82 25.72 10.57
C VAL A 58 11.95 24.71 9.82
N PRO A 59 11.86 24.79 8.48
CA PRO A 59 11.14 23.80 7.71
C PRO A 59 11.80 22.42 7.85
N LEU A 60 10.99 21.38 8.10
CA LEU A 60 11.45 20.00 8.16
C LEU A 60 12.02 19.60 6.80
N ARG A 61 13.26 19.10 6.79
CA ARG A 61 13.86 18.48 5.60
C ARG A 61 13.68 16.96 5.69
N PRO A 62 13.67 16.23 4.55
CA PRO A 62 13.61 14.77 4.54
C PRO A 62 14.68 14.13 5.44
N ALA A 63 15.91 14.65 5.39
CA ALA A 63 17.04 14.17 6.20
C ALA A 63 16.81 14.34 7.72
N SER A 64 15.96 15.28 8.14
CA SER A 64 15.64 15.47 9.56
C SER A 64 14.74 14.36 10.13
N LEU A 65 14.02 13.62 9.28
CA LEU A 65 13.23 12.46 9.71
C LEU A 65 14.10 11.35 10.30
N GLU A 66 15.35 11.26 9.87
CA GLU A 66 16.31 10.29 10.39
C GLU A 66 16.56 10.43 11.90
N LEU A 67 16.28 11.60 12.49
CA LEU A 67 16.38 11.81 13.94
C LEU A 67 15.31 11.03 14.70
N PHE A 68 14.19 10.72 14.06
CA PHE A 68 13.04 10.01 14.65
C PHE A 68 13.05 8.50 14.37
N ARG A 69 14.08 7.99 13.67
CA ARG A 69 14.11 6.60 13.14
C ARG A 69 13.93 5.48 14.19
N TYR A 70 14.23 5.77 15.45
CA TYR A 70 14.19 4.81 16.56
C TYR A 70 12.99 5.01 17.50
N CYS A 71 12.36 6.19 17.48
CA CYS A 71 11.33 6.55 18.46
C CYS A 71 9.94 6.74 17.83
N ALA A 72 9.86 7.14 16.57
CA ALA A 72 8.58 7.32 15.89
C ALA A 72 8.08 5.99 15.29
N THR A 73 6.84 5.67 15.61
CA THR A 73 6.12 4.49 15.11
C THR A 73 5.02 4.87 14.12
N ARG A 74 4.62 6.15 14.12
CA ARG A 74 3.60 6.70 13.24
C ARG A 74 4.13 7.91 12.49
N VAL A 75 3.98 7.90 11.17
CA VAL A 75 4.33 9.04 10.30
C VAL A 75 3.15 9.39 9.40
N ILE A 76 2.77 10.66 9.40
CA ILE A 76 1.67 11.18 8.57
C ILE A 76 2.24 12.27 7.67
N LEU A 77 2.39 11.97 6.39
CA LEU A 77 2.82 12.93 5.37
C LEU A 77 1.61 13.29 4.50
N ARG A 78 1.35 14.59 4.35
CA ARG A 78 0.22 15.10 3.57
C ARG A 78 0.68 16.06 2.48
N GLY A 79 0.09 15.93 1.29
CA GLY A 79 0.17 16.92 0.22
C GLY A 79 1.33 16.77 -0.77
N ALA A 80 1.38 17.71 -1.71
CA ALA A 80 2.22 17.64 -2.93
C ALA A 80 3.73 17.88 -2.73
N ALA A 81 4.15 18.25 -1.51
CA ALA A 81 5.56 18.50 -1.18
C ALA A 81 6.34 17.21 -0.90
N VAL A 82 5.65 16.09 -0.68
CA VAL A 82 6.26 14.80 -0.36
C VAL A 82 6.84 14.18 -1.63
N THR A 83 8.16 14.07 -1.67
CA THR A 83 8.93 13.47 -2.77
C THR A 83 9.45 12.09 -2.39
N THR A 84 10.09 11.41 -3.35
CA THR A 84 10.83 10.15 -3.17
C THR A 84 11.85 10.22 -2.02
N GLU A 85 12.47 11.37 -1.78
CA GLU A 85 13.47 11.57 -0.73
C GLU A 85 12.89 11.36 0.67
N TRP A 86 11.62 11.75 0.89
CA TRP A 86 10.93 11.53 2.17
C TRP A 86 10.72 10.04 2.43
N LEU A 87 10.35 9.27 1.40
CA LEU A 87 10.20 7.82 1.51
C LEU A 87 11.54 7.11 1.69
N ALA A 88 12.59 7.58 1.03
CA ALA A 88 13.94 7.07 1.23
C ALA A 88 14.42 7.31 2.68
N ALA A 89 14.13 8.47 3.27
CA ALA A 89 14.44 8.75 4.67
C ALA A 89 13.65 7.85 5.63
N LEU A 90 12.41 7.50 5.28
CA LEU A 90 11.57 6.59 6.07
C LEU A 90 12.06 5.14 6.04
N ALA A 91 12.76 4.72 4.99
CA ALA A 91 13.28 3.36 4.89
C ALA A 91 14.22 2.98 6.07
N GLY A 92 14.85 3.98 6.71
CA GLY A 92 15.72 3.81 7.87
C GLY A 92 15.00 3.61 9.22
N PHE A 93 13.67 3.66 9.26
CA PHE A 93 12.90 3.50 10.50
C PHE A 93 12.81 2.03 10.89
N ARG A 94 13.00 1.73 12.19
CA ARG A 94 13.02 0.35 12.68
C ARG A 94 11.69 -0.16 13.23
N HIS A 95 10.82 0.75 13.67
CA HIS A 95 9.57 0.43 14.37
C HIS A 95 8.37 1.12 13.72
N LEU A 96 8.47 1.46 12.43
CA LEU A 96 7.37 2.12 11.73
C LEU A 96 6.20 1.14 11.58
N ASP A 97 5.11 1.44 12.26
CA ASP A 97 3.88 0.64 12.28
C ASP A 97 2.81 1.26 11.37
N THR A 98 2.68 2.58 11.42
CA THR A 98 1.67 3.33 10.68
C THR A 98 2.30 4.40 9.78
N LEU A 99 1.99 4.35 8.49
CA LEU A 99 2.42 5.33 7.50
C LEU A 99 1.21 5.84 6.70
N HIS A 100 0.91 7.12 6.82
CA HIS A 100 -0.11 7.79 6.01
C HIS A 100 0.53 8.73 4.99
N LEU A 101 0.17 8.57 3.73
CA LEU A 101 0.63 9.32 2.57
C LEU A 101 -0.60 9.82 1.81
N THR A 102 -1.29 10.84 2.35
CA THR A 102 -2.57 11.30 1.80
C THR A 102 -2.36 12.44 0.79
N GLY A 103 -2.89 12.30 -0.42
CA GLY A 103 -2.87 13.35 -1.45
C GLY A 103 -1.48 13.66 -2.01
N CYS A 104 -0.56 12.70 -1.95
CA CYS A 104 0.83 12.89 -2.36
C CYS A 104 0.99 12.63 -3.87
N CYS A 105 0.80 13.67 -4.68
CA CYS A 105 0.79 13.55 -6.15
C CYS A 105 2.14 13.19 -6.80
N LYS A 106 3.26 13.22 -6.06
CA LYS A 106 4.61 12.90 -6.57
C LYS A 106 5.09 11.51 -6.15
N ILE A 107 4.28 10.75 -5.42
CA ILE A 107 4.62 9.39 -4.99
C ILE A 107 4.25 8.42 -6.10
N ASN A 108 5.27 7.78 -6.66
CA ASN A 108 5.16 6.77 -7.71
C ASN A 108 5.73 5.42 -7.22
N ALA A 109 5.69 4.40 -8.08
CA ALA A 109 6.23 3.07 -7.78
C ALA A 109 7.71 3.13 -7.34
N ALA A 110 8.54 3.97 -7.96
CA ALA A 110 9.94 4.14 -7.57
C ALA A 110 10.11 4.72 -6.16
N ALA A 111 9.21 5.60 -5.73
CA ALA A 111 9.20 6.14 -4.36
C ALA A 111 8.87 5.05 -3.34
N LEU A 112 7.87 4.20 -3.62
CA LEU A 112 7.53 3.06 -2.77
C LEU A 112 8.65 2.00 -2.77
N GLN A 113 9.31 1.81 -3.91
CA GLN A 113 10.49 0.94 -3.99
C GLN A 113 11.62 1.46 -3.09
N ALA A 114 11.83 2.77 -3.00
CA ALA A 114 12.85 3.36 -2.12
C ALA A 114 12.56 3.12 -0.62
N LEU A 115 11.29 2.96 -0.24
CA LEU A 115 10.89 2.60 1.12
C LEU A 115 11.24 1.14 1.45
N ILE A 116 11.07 0.24 0.48
CA ILE A 116 11.24 -1.22 0.65
C ILE A 116 12.71 -1.64 0.45
N LEU A 117 13.39 -1.02 -0.51
CA LEU A 117 14.77 -1.28 -0.88
C LEU A 117 15.56 0.03 -0.69
N PRO A 118 15.95 0.37 0.55
CA PRO A 118 16.85 1.49 0.77
C PRO A 118 18.14 1.23 -0.03
N ARG A 119 18.47 2.13 -0.95
CA ARG A 119 19.74 2.08 -1.67
C ARG A 119 20.86 2.07 -0.62
N SER A 120 21.60 0.96 -0.55
CA SER A 120 22.85 0.88 0.19
C SER A 120 23.75 2.00 -0.29
N GLY A 121 24.19 2.85 0.64
CA GLY A 121 24.79 4.13 0.32
C GLY A 121 25.97 4.04 -0.66
N SER A 122 25.87 4.82 -1.74
CA SER A 122 26.99 5.56 -2.32
C SER A 122 26.46 6.68 -3.22
N SER A 123 26.86 7.91 -2.88
CA SER A 123 26.80 9.16 -3.66
C SER A 123 25.48 9.58 -4.33
N LEU A 124 24.95 10.73 -3.88
CA LEU A 124 24.04 11.56 -4.68
C LEU A 124 24.70 11.89 -6.04
N PRO A 125 23.99 11.79 -7.18
CA PRO A 125 24.44 12.46 -8.39
C PRO A 125 24.03 13.94 -8.29
N SER A 126 24.99 14.80 -8.00
CA SER A 126 24.87 16.23 -8.25
C SER A 126 24.88 16.50 -9.74
N SER A 127 23.76 16.98 -10.26
CA SER A 127 23.54 17.66 -11.57
C SER A 127 23.73 16.85 -12.87
N PRO A 128 22.92 17.13 -13.92
CA PRO A 128 23.04 16.48 -15.22
C PRO A 128 23.98 17.29 -16.11
N THR A 129 25.24 16.90 -16.22
CA THR A 129 26.04 17.33 -17.36
C THR A 129 27.08 16.27 -17.73
N SER A 130 27.05 15.92 -19.02
CA SER A 130 28.14 15.32 -19.78
C SER A 130 28.38 13.81 -19.66
N ILE A 131 27.99 13.15 -20.75
CA ILE A 131 28.42 11.87 -21.32
C ILE A 131 29.83 11.44 -20.87
N PRO A 132 30.06 10.16 -20.51
CA PRO A 132 31.41 9.58 -20.55
C PRO A 132 31.54 8.56 -21.68
N SER A 133 32.54 8.80 -22.52
CA SER A 133 33.10 7.87 -23.48
C SER A 133 34.28 7.09 -22.86
N LEU A 134 34.48 5.88 -23.37
CA LEU A 134 35.74 5.11 -23.43
C LEU A 134 36.35 4.53 -22.12
N ALA A 135 36.28 3.19 -22.11
CA ALA A 135 37.41 2.27 -21.99
C ALA A 135 38.26 2.27 -20.71
N THR A 136 38.14 1.18 -19.96
CA THR A 136 39.17 0.69 -19.04
C THR A 136 39.58 -0.73 -19.44
N LYS A 137 40.68 -0.82 -20.19
CA LYS A 137 41.55 -2.00 -20.24
C LYS A 137 42.28 -2.08 -18.90
N GLN A 138 42.14 -3.19 -18.18
CA GLN A 138 43.08 -3.58 -17.13
C GLN A 138 44.00 -4.71 -17.63
N GLN A 139 45.28 -4.48 -17.37
CA GLN A 139 46.50 -5.12 -17.85
C GLN A 139 46.61 -6.63 -17.58
N LEU A 140 47.11 -7.36 -18.58
CA LEU A 140 47.81 -8.64 -18.40
C LEU A 140 49.31 -8.44 -18.66
N LYS A 141 50.12 -9.03 -17.77
CA LYS A 141 51.57 -8.92 -17.64
C LYS A 141 52.37 -9.40 -18.86
N LEU A 142 53.48 -8.71 -19.12
CA LEU A 142 54.55 -9.07 -20.05
C LEU A 142 55.23 -10.41 -19.73
N GLY A 143 55.70 -11.07 -20.80
CA GLY A 143 56.73 -12.11 -20.76
C GLY A 143 57.21 -12.44 -22.18
N SER A 144 58.26 -11.77 -22.61
CA SER A 144 58.89 -11.83 -23.95
C SER A 144 59.71 -13.11 -24.18
N ARG A 145 59.77 -13.60 -25.43
CA ARG A 145 61.00 -13.92 -26.22
C ARG A 145 60.77 -14.98 -27.30
N TRP A 146 61.29 -14.69 -28.51
CA TRP A 146 61.83 -15.59 -29.57
C TRP A 146 61.01 -16.83 -29.96
N GLY A 147 60.67 -17.15 -31.21
CA GLY A 147 61.34 -16.97 -32.50
C GLY A 147 61.25 -18.31 -33.26
N ALA A 148 61.07 -18.25 -34.58
CA ALA A 148 61.20 -19.34 -35.58
C ALA A 148 60.07 -20.39 -35.74
N SER A 149 59.60 -20.54 -36.98
CA SER A 149 59.01 -21.76 -37.58
C SER A 149 60.14 -22.74 -38.02
N PRO A 150 59.92 -23.89 -38.69
CA PRO A 150 58.71 -24.70 -38.94
C PRO A 150 58.92 -26.23 -38.64
N ASP A 151 57.97 -27.05 -39.08
CA ASP A 151 58.07 -28.48 -39.47
C ASP A 151 57.62 -29.62 -38.52
N GLU A 152 56.99 -30.60 -39.19
CA GLU A 152 56.76 -32.02 -38.86
C GLU A 152 55.43 -32.48 -38.21
N GLY A 153 54.57 -33.02 -39.09
CA GLY A 153 54.16 -34.43 -39.15
C GLY A 153 53.79 -35.18 -37.86
N GLY A 154 52.58 -35.75 -37.82
CA GLY A 154 52.25 -36.77 -36.82
C GLY A 154 50.77 -37.10 -36.72
N THR A 155 50.31 -38.04 -37.55
CA THR A 155 49.09 -38.81 -37.36
C THR A 155 49.15 -39.62 -36.06
N PHE A 156 48.09 -39.64 -35.25
CA PHE A 156 47.70 -40.84 -34.49
C PHE A 156 46.22 -40.78 -34.07
N SER A 157 45.46 -41.74 -34.59
CA SER A 157 44.17 -42.18 -34.05
C SER A 157 44.39 -42.87 -32.70
N ALA A 158 43.52 -42.63 -31.71
CA ALA A 158 43.13 -43.64 -30.72
C ALA A 158 41.90 -43.18 -29.91
N SER A 159 40.81 -43.91 -30.14
CA SER A 159 39.75 -44.32 -29.21
C SER A 159 39.88 -43.95 -27.72
N ALA A 160 38.80 -43.38 -27.18
CA ALA A 160 38.26 -43.72 -25.86
C ALA A 160 36.82 -43.16 -25.75
N GLY A 161 35.83 -44.03 -25.51
CA GLY A 161 34.61 -43.62 -24.78
C GLY A 161 34.94 -43.42 -23.28
N PRO A 162 33.99 -43.10 -22.38
CA PRO A 162 32.54 -43.32 -22.51
C PRO A 162 31.64 -42.19 -21.90
N SER A 163 30.33 -42.44 -21.95
CA SER A 163 29.29 -42.09 -20.96
C SER A 163 28.97 -40.64 -20.56
N GLU A 164 27.69 -40.32 -20.74
CA GLU A 164 26.79 -39.58 -19.83
C GLU A 164 27.34 -38.37 -19.06
N VAL A 165 27.03 -37.15 -19.53
CA VAL A 165 26.60 -36.07 -18.64
C VAL A 165 25.52 -35.24 -19.35
N SER A 166 24.28 -35.40 -18.92
CA SER A 166 23.15 -34.51 -19.20
C SER A 166 23.46 -33.07 -18.76
N PRO A 167 23.04 -32.03 -19.50
CA PRO A 167 23.22 -30.65 -19.06
C PRO A 167 22.32 -30.34 -17.85
N PRO A 168 22.82 -29.66 -16.80
CA PRO A 168 21.96 -29.25 -15.70
C PRO A 168 20.97 -28.17 -16.16
N PRO A 169 19.73 -28.19 -15.64
CA PRO A 169 18.68 -27.27 -16.05
C PRO A 169 19.01 -25.84 -15.64
N SER A 170 18.71 -24.92 -16.56
CA SER A 170 18.61 -23.48 -16.35
C SER A 170 17.91 -23.16 -15.03
N THR A 171 18.67 -22.77 -14.02
CA THR A 171 18.13 -22.13 -12.83
C THR A 171 17.86 -20.67 -13.19
N PRO A 172 16.60 -20.17 -13.07
CA PRO A 172 16.38 -18.74 -13.17
C PRO A 172 17.09 -18.06 -12.00
N PRO A 173 17.68 -16.86 -12.17
CA PRO A 173 18.24 -16.13 -11.06
C PRO A 173 17.09 -15.77 -10.11
N ARG A 174 17.02 -16.47 -8.97
CA ARG A 174 16.32 -16.00 -7.79
C ARG A 174 17.05 -14.75 -7.31
N THR A 175 16.69 -13.59 -7.86
CA THR A 175 16.87 -12.32 -7.15
C THR A 175 15.93 -12.37 -5.94
N SER A 176 16.36 -13.10 -4.92
CA SER A 176 15.87 -12.93 -3.57
C SER A 176 16.22 -11.49 -3.21
N LEU A 177 15.27 -10.58 -3.41
CA LEU A 177 15.33 -9.24 -2.86
C LEU A 177 15.46 -9.42 -1.35
N VAL A 178 16.69 -9.40 -0.86
CA VAL A 178 16.97 -9.32 0.56
C VAL A 178 16.41 -7.97 0.98
N ILE A 179 15.18 -7.97 1.49
CA ILE A 179 14.60 -6.84 2.20
C ILE A 179 15.45 -6.71 3.45
N ALA A 180 16.57 -5.99 3.34
CA ALA A 180 17.36 -5.58 4.48
C ALA A 180 16.41 -4.90 5.46
N ALA A 181 16.57 -5.17 6.76
CA ALA A 181 15.73 -4.69 7.86
C ALA A 181 15.40 -3.19 7.70
N SER A 182 14.28 -2.93 7.02
CA SER A 182 13.81 -1.63 6.57
C SER A 182 12.41 -1.44 7.15
N ALA A 183 11.92 -0.22 7.13
CA ALA A 183 10.57 0.09 7.61
C ALA A 183 9.47 -0.84 7.05
N ALA A 184 9.71 -1.43 5.87
CA ALA A 184 8.86 -2.41 5.22
C ALA A 184 8.60 -3.70 6.04
N THR A 185 9.47 -4.09 6.98
CA THR A 185 9.30 -5.35 7.72
C THR A 185 8.37 -5.24 8.93
N CYS A 186 8.00 -4.03 9.37
CA CYS A 186 7.16 -3.84 10.56
C CYS A 186 5.85 -3.08 10.30
N LEU A 187 5.63 -2.65 9.07
CA LEU A 187 4.52 -1.77 8.71
C LEU A 187 3.18 -2.54 8.72
N ARG A 188 2.25 -2.13 9.58
CA ARG A 188 0.90 -2.72 9.70
C ARG A 188 -0.18 -1.88 9.05
N HIS A 189 -0.01 -0.57 8.99
CA HIS A 189 -1.01 0.36 8.48
C HIS A 189 -0.40 1.27 7.42
N LEU A 190 -0.86 1.14 6.18
CA LEU A 190 -0.44 1.96 5.05
C LEU A 190 -1.64 2.66 4.43
N ASP A 191 -1.58 3.98 4.34
CA ASP A 191 -2.58 4.78 3.64
C ASP A 191 -1.93 5.53 2.47
N LEU A 192 -2.37 5.24 1.25
CA LEU A 192 -1.96 5.86 -0.02
C LEU A 192 -3.09 6.68 -0.65
N SER A 193 -4.11 7.05 0.12
CA SER A 193 -5.31 7.71 -0.41
C SER A 193 -4.99 9.00 -1.17
N GLY A 194 -5.64 9.19 -2.32
CA GLY A 194 -5.47 10.37 -3.17
C GLY A 194 -4.09 10.50 -3.84
N CYS A 195 -3.26 9.45 -3.83
CA CYS A 195 -1.99 9.42 -4.56
C CYS A 195 -2.22 9.11 -6.05
N SER A 196 -2.40 10.14 -6.86
CA SER A 196 -2.75 9.99 -8.29
C SER A 196 -1.66 9.33 -9.17
N GLN A 197 -0.41 9.25 -8.71
CA GLN A 197 0.68 8.59 -9.43
C GLN A 197 0.90 7.12 -9.04
N VAL A 198 0.14 6.61 -8.06
CA VAL A 198 0.12 5.19 -7.73
C VAL A 198 -0.76 4.48 -8.76
N ARG A 199 -0.15 3.60 -9.55
CA ARG A 199 -0.75 2.79 -10.61
C ARG A 199 -0.49 1.30 -10.34
N ASP A 200 -0.96 0.42 -11.21
CA ASP A 200 -0.80 -1.03 -11.10
C ASP A 200 0.67 -1.47 -10.88
N ASP A 201 1.64 -0.78 -11.47
CA ASP A 201 3.08 -1.06 -11.31
C ASP A 201 3.58 -0.98 -9.85
N ALA A 202 2.87 -0.23 -9.00
CA ALA A 202 3.21 -0.09 -7.59
C ALA A 202 2.72 -1.27 -6.73
N LEU A 203 1.68 -1.99 -7.17
CA LEU A 203 1.02 -3.03 -6.37
C LEU A 203 1.90 -4.27 -6.11
N PRO A 204 2.70 -4.77 -7.07
CA PRO A 204 3.67 -5.83 -6.81
C PRO A 204 4.71 -5.45 -5.76
N LEU A 205 5.05 -4.16 -5.63
CA LEU A 205 5.96 -3.70 -4.59
C LEU A 205 5.29 -3.80 -3.21
N LEU A 206 4.02 -3.42 -3.11
CA LEU A 206 3.24 -3.53 -1.86
C LEU A 206 3.06 -4.97 -1.38
N ALA A 207 3.04 -5.94 -2.30
CA ALA A 207 2.97 -7.37 -1.97
C ALA A 207 4.13 -7.87 -1.07
N HIS A 208 5.25 -7.13 -1.02
CA HIS A 208 6.38 -7.45 -0.15
C HIS A 208 6.14 -7.09 1.34
N LEU A 209 5.11 -6.29 1.64
CA LEU A 209 4.75 -5.86 2.99
C LEU A 209 3.90 -6.91 3.71
N THR A 210 4.45 -8.08 3.96
CA THR A 210 3.70 -9.27 4.44
C THR A 210 3.03 -9.11 5.81
N HIS A 211 3.44 -8.13 6.62
CA HIS A 211 2.87 -7.87 7.95
C HIS A 211 1.72 -6.83 7.95
N LEU A 212 1.30 -6.39 6.77
CA LEU A 212 0.31 -5.33 6.61
C LEU A 212 -1.10 -5.81 7.00
N GLN A 213 -1.75 -5.06 7.88
CA GLN A 213 -3.09 -5.34 8.40
C GLN A 213 -4.17 -4.38 7.87
N SER A 214 -3.78 -3.14 7.52
CA SER A 214 -4.69 -2.11 7.01
C SER A 214 -4.06 -1.42 5.80
N LEU A 215 -4.72 -1.50 4.65
CA LEU A 215 -4.29 -0.86 3.40
C LEU A 215 -5.38 0.10 2.90
N SER A 216 -5.01 1.34 2.61
CA SER A 216 -5.85 2.26 1.84
C SER A 216 -5.17 2.62 0.52
N ILE A 217 -5.88 2.37 -0.58
CA ILE A 217 -5.53 2.74 -1.96
C ILE A 217 -6.65 3.60 -2.59
N SER A 218 -7.46 4.26 -1.75
CA SER A 218 -8.62 5.00 -2.22
C SER A 218 -8.22 6.20 -3.09
N GLU A 219 -9.00 6.51 -4.13
CA GLU A 219 -8.76 7.64 -5.05
C GLU A 219 -7.36 7.61 -5.71
N THR A 220 -6.83 6.41 -5.97
CA THR A 220 -5.58 6.21 -6.74
C THR A 220 -5.87 5.92 -8.21
N SER A 221 -4.85 5.93 -9.06
CA SER A 221 -4.96 5.67 -10.50
C SER A 221 -4.74 4.18 -10.85
N VAL A 222 -5.14 3.27 -9.97
CA VAL A 222 -5.08 1.82 -10.19
C VAL A 222 -6.20 1.40 -11.13
N GLN A 223 -5.86 0.61 -12.16
CA GLN A 223 -6.81 0.18 -13.20
C GLN A 223 -7.24 -1.28 -13.06
N GLY A 224 -6.61 -2.08 -12.19
CA GLY A 224 -7.06 -3.43 -11.86
C GLY A 224 -6.08 -4.58 -12.12
N PRO A 225 -5.29 -4.62 -13.21
CA PRO A 225 -4.47 -5.81 -13.49
C PRO A 225 -3.43 -6.10 -12.40
N GLY A 226 -2.92 -5.06 -11.72
CA GLY A 226 -1.97 -5.20 -10.63
C GLY A 226 -2.60 -5.62 -9.30
N LEU A 227 -3.93 -5.57 -9.14
CA LEU A 227 -4.62 -5.93 -7.89
C LEU A 227 -4.42 -7.40 -7.51
N SER A 228 -4.24 -8.28 -8.50
CA SER A 228 -3.93 -9.68 -8.29
C SER A 228 -2.67 -9.89 -7.43
N ALA A 229 -1.70 -8.98 -7.49
CA ALA A 229 -0.48 -9.07 -6.68
C ALA A 229 -0.73 -8.86 -5.17
N LEU A 230 -1.79 -8.13 -4.80
CA LEU A 230 -2.13 -7.89 -3.39
C LEU A 230 -2.69 -9.13 -2.69
N THR A 231 -3.05 -10.19 -3.44
CA THR A 231 -3.47 -11.48 -2.86
C THR A 231 -2.41 -12.13 -1.96
N ALA A 232 -1.14 -11.75 -2.13
CA ALA A 232 -0.04 -12.17 -1.26
C ALA A 232 -0.18 -11.65 0.19
N LEU A 233 -0.96 -10.59 0.41
CA LEU A 233 -1.15 -9.94 1.71
C LEU A 233 -2.27 -10.60 2.52
N THR A 234 -2.10 -11.89 2.83
CA THR A 234 -3.12 -12.71 3.50
C THR A 234 -3.49 -12.24 4.91
N GLY A 235 -2.66 -11.41 5.55
CA GLY A 235 -2.90 -10.83 6.87
C GLY A 235 -3.75 -9.56 6.90
N ILE A 236 -4.23 -9.06 5.75
CA ILE A 236 -5.03 -7.83 5.70
C ILE A 236 -6.40 -8.05 6.35
N THR A 237 -6.72 -7.18 7.30
CA THR A 237 -8.01 -7.13 7.99
C THR A 237 -8.87 -5.96 7.53
N ARG A 238 -8.25 -4.88 7.03
CA ARG A 238 -8.93 -3.68 6.55
C ARG A 238 -8.39 -3.27 5.19
N LEU A 239 -9.28 -3.18 4.20
CA LEU A 239 -8.96 -2.73 2.85
C LEU A 239 -9.89 -1.58 2.47
N GLN A 240 -9.31 -0.43 2.17
CA GLN A 240 -10.02 0.73 1.65
C GLN A 240 -9.58 0.99 0.21
N ALA A 241 -10.47 0.72 -0.73
CA ALA A 241 -10.21 0.82 -2.15
C ALA A 241 -11.37 1.54 -2.85
N GLY A 242 -11.82 2.65 -2.25
CA GLY A 242 -12.87 3.51 -2.81
C GLY A 242 -12.35 4.44 -3.91
N GLY A 243 -13.24 4.95 -4.75
CA GLY A 243 -12.95 5.92 -5.81
C GLY A 243 -12.17 5.35 -7.01
N LEU A 244 -12.10 4.03 -7.15
CA LEU A 244 -11.41 3.35 -8.25
C LEU A 244 -12.36 3.19 -9.46
N LYS A 245 -12.41 4.19 -10.33
CA LYS A 245 -13.33 4.31 -11.49
C LYS A 245 -12.93 3.52 -12.76
N SER A 246 -12.02 2.56 -12.65
CA SER A 246 -11.53 1.83 -13.82
C SER A 246 -11.30 0.35 -13.53
N VAL A 247 -11.69 -0.12 -12.34
CA VAL A 247 -11.49 -1.49 -11.89
C VAL A 247 -12.73 -2.30 -12.19
N CYS A 248 -12.60 -3.30 -13.07
CA CYS A 248 -13.67 -4.23 -13.41
C CYS A 248 -13.93 -5.25 -12.30
N ASP A 249 -15.12 -5.85 -12.31
CA ASP A 249 -15.53 -6.89 -11.35
C ASP A 249 -14.56 -8.08 -11.27
N GLU A 250 -13.97 -8.49 -12.40
CA GLU A 250 -12.99 -9.58 -12.44
C GLU A 250 -11.73 -9.29 -11.62
N ALA A 251 -11.28 -8.04 -11.61
CA ALA A 251 -10.11 -7.62 -10.85
C ALA A 251 -10.41 -7.61 -9.34
N TRP A 252 -11.63 -7.19 -8.95
CA TRP A 252 -12.10 -7.31 -7.57
C TRP A 252 -12.21 -8.75 -7.12
N VAL A 253 -12.74 -9.63 -7.97
CA VAL A 253 -12.84 -11.07 -7.70
C VAL A 253 -11.45 -11.67 -7.50
N GLY A 254 -10.50 -11.35 -8.37
CA GLY A 254 -9.11 -11.76 -8.24
C GLY A 254 -8.49 -11.31 -6.91
N LEU A 255 -8.65 -10.04 -6.55
CA LEU A 255 -8.14 -9.47 -5.30
C LEU A 255 -8.72 -10.14 -4.05
N LEU A 256 -10.05 -10.20 -3.97
CA LEU A 256 -10.76 -10.64 -2.76
C LEU A 256 -10.62 -12.15 -2.54
N SER A 257 -10.32 -12.93 -3.58
CA SER A 257 -10.15 -14.38 -3.47
C SER A 257 -9.01 -14.81 -2.54
N GLY A 258 -7.98 -13.97 -2.40
CA GLY A 258 -6.82 -14.24 -1.53
C GLY A 258 -6.94 -13.67 -0.11
N LEU A 259 -7.91 -12.78 0.16
CA LEU A 259 -7.96 -11.97 1.39
C LEU A 259 -8.99 -12.50 2.39
N THR A 260 -8.83 -13.74 2.84
CA THR A 260 -9.81 -14.43 3.69
C THR A 260 -9.94 -13.86 5.12
N ALA A 261 -8.94 -13.13 5.60
CA ALA A 261 -8.92 -12.52 6.94
C ALA A 261 -9.62 -11.14 7.02
N LEU A 262 -10.21 -10.68 5.91
CA LEU A 262 -10.71 -9.32 5.76
C LEU A 262 -12.00 -9.11 6.58
N CYS A 263 -11.96 -8.08 7.44
CA CYS A 263 -13.05 -7.69 8.34
C CYS A 263 -13.75 -6.40 7.90
N HIS A 264 -13.03 -5.50 7.22
CA HIS A 264 -13.52 -4.20 6.76
C HIS A 264 -13.15 -3.95 5.31
N LEU A 265 -14.15 -3.77 4.45
CA LEU A 265 -13.99 -3.53 3.02
C LEU A 265 -14.68 -2.23 2.61
N GLU A 266 -13.96 -1.35 1.93
CA GLU A 266 -14.54 -0.17 1.28
C GLU A 266 -14.28 -0.18 -0.22
N LEU A 267 -15.36 -0.09 -0.99
CA LEU A 267 -15.43 -0.10 -2.45
C LEU A 267 -16.21 1.11 -2.99
N TRP A 268 -16.46 2.12 -2.16
CA TRP A 268 -17.35 3.23 -2.52
C TRP A 268 -16.88 3.96 -3.78
N GLY A 269 -17.78 4.46 -4.61
CA GLY A 269 -17.43 5.22 -5.82
C GLY A 269 -16.55 4.47 -6.83
N SER A 270 -16.50 3.14 -6.74
CA SER A 270 -15.91 2.27 -7.76
C SER A 270 -17.00 1.77 -8.72
N ASP A 271 -16.57 1.26 -9.87
CA ASP A 271 -17.47 0.63 -10.85
C ASP A 271 -17.76 -0.85 -10.52
N ALA A 272 -17.52 -1.27 -9.27
CA ALA A 272 -17.89 -2.59 -8.79
C ALA A 272 -19.41 -2.80 -8.96
N GLY A 273 -19.80 -3.85 -9.68
CA GLY A 273 -21.19 -4.14 -10.06
C GLY A 273 -21.61 -3.62 -11.43
N SER A 274 -20.75 -2.88 -12.14
CA SER A 274 -21.06 -2.38 -13.49
C SER A 274 -20.96 -3.46 -14.58
N GLY A 275 -20.44 -4.66 -14.27
CA GLY A 275 -20.28 -5.73 -15.24
C GLY A 275 -21.61 -6.22 -15.83
N ALA A 276 -21.53 -6.96 -16.94
CA ALA A 276 -22.70 -7.52 -17.62
C ALA A 276 -23.58 -8.41 -16.71
N ASN A 277 -22.99 -8.96 -15.65
CA ASN A 277 -23.66 -9.82 -14.67
C ASN A 277 -24.07 -9.06 -13.39
N GLY A 278 -24.09 -7.71 -13.40
CA GLY A 278 -24.49 -6.89 -12.25
C GLY A 278 -23.68 -7.12 -10.97
N GLY A 279 -22.43 -7.59 -11.10
CA GLY A 279 -21.58 -7.94 -9.96
C GLY A 279 -21.91 -9.24 -9.24
N GLU A 280 -22.75 -10.13 -9.79
CA GLU A 280 -23.13 -11.41 -9.14
C GLU A 280 -21.91 -12.23 -8.67
N GLN A 281 -20.86 -12.34 -9.49
CA GLN A 281 -19.64 -13.06 -9.13
C GLN A 281 -18.92 -12.42 -7.94
N LEU A 282 -18.91 -11.09 -7.87
CA LEU A 282 -18.34 -10.34 -6.76
C LEU A 282 -19.16 -10.57 -5.48
N LEU A 283 -20.49 -10.55 -5.57
CA LEU A 283 -21.39 -10.81 -4.44
C LEU A 283 -21.25 -12.25 -3.92
N LEU A 284 -21.16 -13.22 -4.83
CA LEU A 284 -20.88 -14.61 -4.50
C LEU A 284 -19.57 -14.75 -3.74
N LEU A 285 -18.51 -14.08 -4.19
CA LEU A 285 -17.21 -14.10 -3.52
C LEU A 285 -17.24 -13.38 -2.18
N LEU A 286 -17.95 -12.26 -2.05
CA LEU A 286 -18.13 -11.58 -0.76
C LEU A 286 -18.84 -12.49 0.25
N ALA A 287 -19.77 -13.34 -0.19
CA ALA A 287 -20.47 -14.28 0.68
C ALA A 287 -19.66 -15.54 1.03
N ALA A 288 -19.02 -16.16 0.04
CA ALA A 288 -18.33 -17.43 0.23
C ALA A 288 -16.86 -17.26 0.64
N GLY A 289 -16.20 -16.19 0.18
CA GLY A 289 -14.77 -15.96 0.33
C GLY A 289 -14.36 -15.14 1.55
N LEU A 290 -15.27 -14.37 2.16
CA LEU A 290 -14.96 -13.45 3.26
C LEU A 290 -15.79 -13.74 4.52
N PRO A 291 -15.48 -14.83 5.25
CA PRO A 291 -16.28 -15.26 6.41
C PRO A 291 -16.21 -14.29 7.60
N HIS A 292 -15.19 -13.43 7.65
CA HIS A 292 -14.97 -12.49 8.75
C HIS A 292 -15.43 -11.06 8.47
N LEU A 293 -16.07 -10.81 7.32
CA LEU A 293 -16.48 -9.48 6.92
C LEU A 293 -17.57 -8.93 7.85
N ARG A 294 -17.27 -7.81 8.52
CA ARG A 294 -18.18 -7.12 9.45
C ARG A 294 -18.59 -5.74 8.94
N HIS A 295 -17.74 -5.10 8.15
CA HIS A 295 -18.00 -3.76 7.62
C HIS A 295 -17.84 -3.76 6.10
N LEU A 296 -18.88 -3.34 5.40
CA LEU A 296 -18.88 -3.17 3.94
C LEU A 296 -19.40 -1.78 3.60
N ASN A 297 -18.59 -1.00 2.89
CA ASN A 297 -19.00 0.27 2.30
C ASN A 297 -18.95 0.15 0.78
N ALA A 298 -20.11 0.18 0.14
CA ALA A 298 -20.27 0.19 -1.30
C ALA A 298 -21.17 1.37 -1.74
N ALA A 299 -21.10 2.50 -1.02
CA ALA A 299 -21.77 3.74 -1.41
C ALA A 299 -21.34 4.23 -2.81
N TRP A 300 -22.23 4.89 -3.54
CA TRP A 300 -21.97 5.38 -4.91
C TRP A 300 -21.45 4.31 -5.88
N THR A 301 -21.86 3.05 -5.70
CA THR A 301 -21.59 1.98 -6.66
C THR A 301 -22.83 1.67 -7.50
N PRO A 302 -22.67 1.15 -8.73
CA PRO A 302 -23.79 0.72 -9.56
C PRO A 302 -24.43 -0.60 -9.10
N LEU A 303 -24.05 -1.15 -7.95
CA LEU A 303 -24.65 -2.37 -7.39
C LEU A 303 -26.16 -2.20 -7.20
N ALA A 304 -26.93 -2.95 -7.99
CA ALA A 304 -28.38 -2.96 -7.92
C ALA A 304 -28.92 -3.91 -6.82
N THR A 305 -28.06 -4.76 -6.30
CA THR A 305 -28.38 -5.84 -5.36
C THR A 305 -27.75 -5.54 -4.00
N LEU A 306 -28.54 -5.69 -2.94
CA LEU A 306 -28.03 -5.58 -1.57
C LEU A 306 -27.49 -6.96 -1.11
N PRO A 307 -26.19 -7.09 -0.78
CA PRO A 307 -25.65 -8.36 -0.30
C PRO A 307 -26.10 -8.67 1.14
N ALA A 308 -26.93 -9.70 1.32
CA ALA A 308 -27.36 -10.17 2.62
C ALA A 308 -26.32 -11.16 3.21
N LEU A 309 -25.31 -10.61 3.88
CA LEU A 309 -24.26 -11.35 4.57
C LEU A 309 -24.58 -11.51 6.07
N PRO A 310 -24.71 -12.74 6.61
CA PRO A 310 -25.19 -12.95 7.98
C PRO A 310 -24.25 -12.39 9.06
N GLY A 311 -22.95 -12.30 8.79
CA GLY A 311 -21.94 -11.78 9.71
C GLY A 311 -21.74 -10.26 9.69
N LEU A 312 -22.42 -9.55 8.79
CA LEU A 312 -22.18 -8.13 8.56
C LEU A 312 -22.84 -7.26 9.63
N GLN A 313 -22.05 -6.35 10.21
CA GLN A 313 -22.49 -5.43 11.26
C GLN A 313 -22.78 -4.04 10.73
N VAL A 314 -22.02 -3.57 9.73
CA VAL A 314 -22.21 -2.25 9.12
C VAL A 314 -22.24 -2.40 7.62
N LEU A 315 -23.31 -1.90 7.02
CA LEU A 315 -23.48 -1.82 5.58
C LEU A 315 -23.77 -0.37 5.19
N ASP A 316 -22.90 0.20 4.36
CA ASP A 316 -23.11 1.50 3.73
C ASP A 316 -23.36 1.33 2.23
N MET A 317 -24.57 1.68 1.80
CA MET A 317 -25.03 1.66 0.40
C MET A 317 -25.67 3.01 0.04
N ARG A 318 -25.12 4.11 0.57
CA ARG A 318 -25.60 5.46 0.25
C ARG A 318 -25.52 5.74 -1.23
N HIS A 319 -26.52 6.44 -1.75
CA HIS A 319 -26.57 6.85 -3.16
C HIS A 319 -26.46 5.69 -4.17
N CYS A 320 -26.84 4.46 -3.79
CA CYS A 320 -26.97 3.33 -4.70
C CYS A 320 -28.42 3.17 -5.20
N GLN A 321 -28.61 2.48 -6.32
CA GLN A 321 -29.92 2.16 -6.87
C GLN A 321 -30.28 0.71 -6.57
N LEU A 322 -30.85 0.44 -5.40
CA LEU A 322 -31.18 -0.91 -4.97
C LEU A 322 -32.52 -1.35 -5.61
N ARG A 323 -32.50 -2.48 -6.29
CA ARG A 323 -33.66 -3.15 -6.90
C ARG A 323 -34.09 -4.37 -6.12
N GLU A 324 -33.13 -5.12 -5.60
CA GLU A 324 -33.38 -6.37 -4.91
C GLU A 324 -32.36 -6.63 -3.81
N VAL A 325 -32.70 -7.52 -2.89
CA VAL A 325 -31.78 -8.03 -1.87
C VAL A 325 -31.34 -9.41 -2.31
N TRP A 326 -30.03 -9.63 -2.32
CA TRP A 326 -29.42 -10.88 -2.73
C TRP A 326 -29.08 -11.72 -1.49
N TRP A 327 -29.61 -12.95 -1.43
CA TRP A 327 -29.29 -13.93 -0.38
C TRP A 327 -28.40 -15.05 -0.93
N PRO A 328 -27.24 -15.32 -0.32
CA PRO A 328 -26.34 -16.39 -0.76
C PRO A 328 -26.95 -17.79 -0.66
N ALA A 329 -27.89 -18.00 0.27
CA ALA A 329 -28.57 -19.29 0.48
C ALA A 329 -29.94 -19.39 -0.23
N GLY A 330 -30.35 -18.37 -1.01
CA GLY A 330 -31.68 -18.30 -1.63
C GLY A 330 -32.85 -18.16 -0.67
N GLN A 331 -32.60 -18.18 0.65
CA GLN A 331 -33.60 -17.99 1.69
C GLN A 331 -33.32 -16.73 2.51
N PRO A 332 -34.37 -15.99 2.91
CA PRO A 332 -34.28 -14.83 3.79
C PRO A 332 -33.64 -15.22 5.12
N SER A 333 -32.41 -14.78 5.35
CA SER A 333 -31.67 -15.00 6.60
C SER A 333 -31.50 -13.68 7.33
N GLN A 334 -31.69 -13.69 8.65
CA GLN A 334 -31.50 -12.52 9.49
C GLN A 334 -30.05 -12.04 9.45
N MET A 335 -29.86 -10.72 9.36
CA MET A 335 -28.53 -10.10 9.42
C MET A 335 -28.24 -9.58 10.83
N ALA A 336 -27.00 -9.73 11.29
CA ALA A 336 -26.53 -9.12 12.54
C ALA A 336 -26.16 -7.64 12.37
N LEU A 337 -26.88 -6.91 11.52
CA LEU A 337 -26.61 -5.51 11.21
C LEU A 337 -26.88 -4.63 12.44
N ARG A 338 -25.85 -3.91 12.86
CA ARG A 338 -25.94 -2.83 13.84
C ARG A 338 -26.23 -1.49 13.19
N GLN A 339 -25.78 -1.30 11.95
CA GLN A 339 -25.87 -0.03 11.26
C GLN A 339 -26.08 -0.25 9.76
N LEU A 340 -27.19 0.27 9.25
CA LEU A 340 -27.52 0.29 7.83
C LEU A 340 -27.64 1.73 7.36
N LEU A 341 -26.83 2.12 6.38
CA LEU A 341 -26.77 3.49 5.86
C LEU A 341 -27.25 3.51 4.41
N LEU A 342 -28.50 3.94 4.21
CA LEU A 342 -29.17 4.05 2.91
C LEU A 342 -29.47 5.50 2.52
N LYS A 343 -28.79 6.47 3.12
CA LYS A 343 -29.06 7.89 2.86
C LYS A 343 -28.87 8.19 1.36
N GLY A 344 -29.92 8.70 0.72
CA GLY A 344 -29.91 9.05 -0.70
C GLY A 344 -29.93 7.85 -1.65
N ALA A 345 -30.12 6.61 -1.16
CA ALA A 345 -30.33 5.44 -2.01
C ALA A 345 -31.75 5.46 -2.59
N ILE A 346 -31.89 5.01 -3.84
CA ILE A 346 -33.18 4.83 -4.50
C ILE A 346 -33.55 3.37 -4.36
N LEU A 347 -34.59 3.08 -3.58
CA LEU A 347 -35.15 1.74 -3.44
C LEU A 347 -36.22 1.56 -4.52
N SER A 348 -36.15 0.46 -5.25
CA SER A 348 -37.10 0.09 -6.29
C SER A 348 -37.33 -1.42 -6.26
N GLY A 349 -38.42 -1.91 -6.86
CA GLY A 349 -38.67 -3.36 -6.97
C GLY A 349 -38.92 -4.07 -5.62
N PRO A 350 -38.61 -5.37 -5.49
CA PRO A 350 -38.87 -6.16 -4.28
C PRO A 350 -38.14 -5.65 -3.03
N ALA A 351 -37.04 -4.91 -3.18
CA ALA A 351 -36.34 -4.29 -2.05
C ALA A 351 -37.13 -3.13 -1.39
N ALA A 352 -38.09 -2.53 -2.11
CA ALA A 352 -38.93 -1.44 -1.63
C ALA A 352 -40.20 -1.94 -0.88
N VAL A 353 -40.44 -3.26 -0.84
CA VAL A 353 -41.58 -3.83 -0.12
C VAL A 353 -41.33 -3.62 1.38
N THR A 354 -42.16 -2.79 2.00
CA THR A 354 -42.09 -2.44 3.43
C THR A 354 -42.87 -3.39 4.33
N ASP A 355 -43.49 -4.43 3.77
CA ASP A 355 -44.29 -5.38 4.53
C ASP A 355 -43.40 -6.20 5.47
N PRO A 356 -43.61 -6.15 6.80
CA PRO A 356 -42.79 -6.84 7.79
C PRO A 356 -42.90 -8.37 7.69
N GLU A 357 -43.95 -8.88 7.04
CA GLU A 357 -44.15 -10.31 6.76
C GLU A 357 -43.55 -10.75 5.41
N SER A 358 -43.11 -9.81 4.57
CA SER A 358 -42.46 -10.14 3.32
C SER A 358 -40.98 -10.45 3.57
N PRO A 359 -40.52 -11.69 3.27
CA PRO A 359 -39.12 -12.05 3.48
C PRO A 359 -38.12 -11.24 2.62
N MET A 360 -38.63 -10.55 1.60
CA MET A 360 -37.87 -9.85 0.57
C MET A 360 -37.60 -8.37 0.90
N GLY A 361 -38.31 -7.81 1.89
CA GLY A 361 -38.24 -6.40 2.24
C GLY A 361 -37.07 -6.04 3.15
N LEU A 362 -36.51 -4.82 3.02
CA LEU A 362 -35.47 -4.30 3.91
C LEU A 362 -35.85 -4.32 5.40
N ALA A 363 -37.15 -4.29 5.70
CA ALA A 363 -37.68 -4.37 7.06
C ALA A 363 -37.41 -5.72 7.75
N SER A 364 -37.23 -6.82 7.00
CA SER A 364 -36.90 -8.14 7.55
C SER A 364 -35.42 -8.29 7.92
N LEU A 365 -34.56 -7.37 7.46
CA LEU A 365 -33.11 -7.40 7.61
C LEU A 365 -32.59 -6.65 8.84
N ILE A 366 -33.39 -5.74 9.39
CA ILE A 366 -32.99 -4.85 10.49
C ILE A 366 -33.74 -5.29 11.74
N ARG A 367 -32.98 -5.45 12.84
CA ARG A 367 -33.51 -5.81 14.15
C ARG A 367 -34.21 -4.65 14.84
#